data_AF-A0A7V0PMX8-F1
#
_entry.id   AF-A0A7V0PMX8-F1
#
_cell.length_a   1.000
_cell.length_b   1.000
_cell.length_c   1.000
_cell.angle_alpha   90.00
_cell.angle_beta   90.00
_cell.angle_gamma   90.00
#
_symmetry.space_group_name_H-M   'P 1'
#
loop_
_entity.id
_entity.type
_entity.pdbx_description
1 polymer ?
#
loop_
_entity_poly.entity_id
_entity_poly.type
_entity_poly.pdbx_seq_one_letter_code
_entity_poly.pdbx_strand_id
1 'polypeptide(L)' 'MGHGFGWMWIFPLIFLLVLVLFVVALLRGVRAPYGDAHGAPPRETAHEILDRRFARGEISKAEYEEMKRTLDG' A
#
# COMPACT_ATOMS: atom_id res chain seq x y z
N MET A 1 22.08 32.40 -14.66
CA MET A 1 20.83 31.79 -15.18
C MET A 1 20.93 30.29 -14.94
N GLY A 2 19.99 29.70 -14.19
CA GLY A 2 19.89 28.23 -14.08
C GLY A 2 19.93 27.68 -12.64
N HIS A 3 18.88 27.91 -11.87
CA HIS A 3 18.59 27.12 -10.65
C HIS A 3 17.10 26.75 -10.52
N GLY A 4 16.33 26.84 -11.62
CA GLY A 4 14.89 26.53 -11.64
C GLY A 4 14.53 25.06 -11.89
N PHE A 5 15.43 24.26 -12.48
CA PHE A 5 15.13 22.88 -12.88
C PHE A 5 15.28 21.84 -11.76
N GLY A 6 16.08 22.13 -10.72
CA GLY A 6 16.33 21.21 -9.61
C GLY A 6 15.23 21.16 -8.55
N TRP A 7 14.27 22.08 -8.55
CA TRP A 7 13.13 22.08 -7.62
C TRP A 7 11.84 21.52 -8.23
N MET A 8 11.74 21.48 -9.56
CA MET A 8 10.54 21.02 -10.27
C MET A 8 10.31 19.51 -10.18
N TRP A 9 11.34 18.68 -9.97
CA TRP A 9 11.20 17.22 -9.82
C TRP A 9 10.83 16.80 -8.39
N ILE A 10 11.08 17.65 -7.39
CA ILE A 10 10.76 17.39 -5.98
C ILE A 10 9.26 17.57 -5.74
N PHE A 11 8.65 18.54 -6.42
CA PHE A 11 7.23 18.86 -6.30
C PHE A 11 6.30 17.66 -6.59
N PRO A 12 6.42 16.93 -7.71
CA PRO A 12 5.60 15.75 -7.97
C PRO A 12 5.88 14.60 -6.99
N LEU A 13 7.11 14.50 -6.47
CA LEU A 13 7.48 13.47 -5.49
C LEU A 13 6.80 13.72 -4.14
N ILE A 14 6.81 14.97 -3.67
CA ILE A 14 6.09 15.38 -2.45
C ILE A 14 4.58 15.22 -2.65
N PHE A 15 4.05 15.62 -3.81
CA PHE A 15 2.64 15.46 -4.12
C PHE A 15 2.22 13.97 -4.09
N LEU A 16 3.02 13.08 -4.67
CA LEU A 16 2.79 11.64 -4.63
C LEU A 16 2.80 11.10 -3.20
N LEU A 17 3.78 11.52 -2.38
CA LEU A 17 3.86 11.13 -0.97
C LEU A 17 2.60 11.55 -0.19
N VAL A 18 2.17 12.80 -0.37
CA VAL A 18 0.94 13.32 0.27
C VAL A 18 -0.29 12.58 -0.21
N LEU A 19 -0.40 12.29 -1.51
CA LEU A 19 -1.51 11.53 -2.10
C LEU A 19 -1.60 10.12 -1.51
N VAL A 20 -0.46 9.42 -1.39
CA VAL A 20 -0.40 8.09 -0.77
C VAL A 20 -0.83 8.16 0.70
N LEU A 21 -0.30 9.11 1.47
CA LEU A 21 -0.68 9.29 2.87
C LEU A 21 -2.17 9.62 3.03
N PHE A 22 -2.72 10.43 2.13
CA PHE A 22 -4.15 10.78 2.11
C PHE A 22 -5.03 9.55 1.84
N VAL A 23 -4.68 8.73 0.83
CA VAL A 23 -5.40 7.48 0.53
C VAL A 23 -5.30 6.52 1.72
N VAL A 24 -4.12 6.35 2.32
CA VAL A 24 -3.94 5.50 3.50
C VAL A 24 -4.75 6.02 4.70
N ALA A 25 -4.79 7.33 4.92
CA ALA A 25 -5.56 7.94 6.00
C ALA A 25 -7.07 7.76 5.81
N LEU A 26 -7.57 7.88 4.57
CA LEU A 26 -8.97 7.57 4.24
C LEU A 26 -9.29 6.09 4.50
N LEU A 27 -8.45 5.17 4.02
CA LEU A 27 -8.63 3.74 4.26
C LEU A 27 -8.56 3.37 5.75
N ARG A 28 -7.68 4.06 6.50
CA ARG A 28 -7.54 3.87 7.95
C ARG A 28 -8.67 4.52 8.75
N GLY A 29 -9.26 5.61 8.26
CA GLY A 29 -10.41 6.28 8.86
C GLY A 29 -11.73 5.53 8.64
N VAL A 30 -11.85 4.78 7.54
CA VAL A 30 -13.00 3.89 7.29
C VAL A 30 -12.91 2.60 8.12
N ARG A 31 -11.72 2.24 8.62
CA ARG A 31 -11.56 1.30 9.74
C ARG A 31 -11.91 1.98 11.06
N ALA A 32 -13.14 2.50 11.15
CA ALA A 32 -13.73 2.81 12.45
C ALA A 32 -13.70 1.54 13.32
N PRO A 33 -13.48 1.66 14.63
CA PRO A 33 -13.41 0.54 15.56
C PRO A 33 -14.82 0.00 15.79
N TYR A 34 -15.42 -0.62 14.78
CA TYR A 34 -16.54 -1.51 15.00
C TYR A 34 -15.98 -2.72 15.73
N GLY A 35 -16.30 -2.75 17.02
CA GLY A 35 -15.75 -3.70 17.95
C GLY A 35 -16.00 -5.13 17.51
N ASP A 36 -14.91 -5.87 17.35
CA ASP A 36 -14.93 -7.29 17.59
C ASP A 36 -14.59 -7.50 19.07
N ALA A 37 -15.65 -7.54 19.87
CA ALA A 37 -15.68 -8.51 20.94
C ALA A 37 -15.26 -9.86 20.34
N HIS A 38 -14.30 -10.53 20.97
CA HIS A 38 -13.76 -11.86 20.62
C HIS A 38 -12.60 -11.88 19.61
N GLY A 39 -11.40 -11.51 20.08
CA GLY A 39 -10.25 -12.43 20.08
C GLY A 39 -9.79 -13.10 18.78
N ALA A 40 -10.17 -12.61 17.59
CA ALA A 40 -9.60 -13.07 16.33
C ALA A 40 -8.56 -12.04 15.84
N PRO A 41 -7.30 -12.42 15.58
CA PRO A 41 -6.39 -11.53 14.87
C PRO A 41 -7.06 -11.15 13.54
N PRO A 42 -6.88 -9.90 13.05
CA PRO A 42 -7.42 -9.50 11.77
C PRO A 42 -7.00 -10.57 10.78
N ARG A 43 -7.97 -11.25 10.16
CA ARG A 43 -7.70 -12.19 9.08
C ARG A 43 -7.17 -11.35 7.93
N GLU A 44 -5.87 -11.04 7.97
CA GLU A 44 -5.16 -10.47 6.84
C GLU A 44 -5.47 -11.40 5.68
N THR A 45 -6.19 -10.88 4.70
CA THR A 45 -6.54 -11.68 3.53
C THR A 45 -5.24 -12.11 2.87
N ALA A 46 -5.23 -13.29 2.24
CA ALA A 46 -4.03 -13.77 1.57
C ALA A 46 -3.46 -12.73 0.58
N HIS A 47 -4.32 -11.89 0.01
CA HIS A 47 -3.94 -10.73 -0.81
C HIS A 47 -3.21 -9.63 -0.02
N GLU A 48 -3.68 -9.23 1.17
CA GLU A 48 -2.99 -8.21 1.98
C GLU A 48 -1.58 -8.65 2.41
N ILE A 49 -1.38 -9.95 2.66
CA ILE A 49 -0.06 -10.52 2.95
C ILE A 49 0.84 -10.47 1.71
N LEU A 50 0.29 -10.82 0.54
CA LEU A 50 0.98 -10.77 -0.75
C LEU A 50 1.46 -9.36 -1.08
N ASP A 51 0.56 -8.37 -1.00
CA ASP A 51 0.83 -6.97 -1.30
C ASP A 51 1.91 -6.41 -0.37
N ARG A 52 1.85 -6.77 0.93
CA ARG A 52 2.86 -6.40 1.91
C ARG A 52 4.24 -6.96 1.58
N ARG A 53 4.33 -8.23 1.18
CA ARG A 53 5.61 -8.87 0.83
C ARG A 53 6.18 -8.31 -0.47
N PHE A 54 5.33 -8.03 -1.45
CA PHE A 54 5.73 -7.36 -2.69
C PHE A 54 6.25 -5.94 -2.42
N ALA A 55 5.56 -5.17 -1.58
CA ALA A 55 5.99 -3.83 -1.17
C ALA A 55 7.31 -3.83 -0.38
N ARG A 56 7.58 -4.91 0.38
CA ARG A 56 8.88 -5.13 1.04
C ARG A 56 9.99 -5.59 0.09
N GLY A 57 9.64 -5.98 -1.14
CA GLY A 57 10.59 -6.57 -2.09
C GLY A 57 11.03 -7.99 -1.73
N GLU A 58 10.30 -8.67 -0.84
CA GLU A 58 10.57 -10.06 -0.43
C GLU A 58 10.17 -11.08 -1.51
N ILE A 59 9.32 -10.66 -2.46
CA ILE A 59 8.86 -11.47 -3.59
C ILE A 59 8.99 -10.67 -4.89
N SER A 60 9.34 -11.36 -5.97
CA SER A 60 9.41 -10.78 -7.30
C SER A 60 8.01 -10.57 -7.90
N LYS A 61 7.92 -9.72 -8.93
CA LYS A 61 6.67 -9.50 -9.66
C LYS A 61 6.09 -10.79 -10.26
N ALA A 62 6.95 -11.70 -10.71
CA ALA A 62 6.52 -12.99 -11.28
C ALA A 62 5.82 -13.85 -10.23
N GLU A 63 6.41 -13.96 -9.04
CA GLU A 63 5.83 -14.72 -7.91
C GLU A 63 4.54 -14.09 -7.40
N TYR A 64 4.45 -12.75 -7.38
CA TYR A 64 3.23 -12.03 -7.01
C TYR A 64 2.06 -12.36 -7.95
N GLU A 65 2.30 -12.35 -9.27
CA GLU A 65 1.23 -12.64 -10.25
C GLU A 65 0.78 -14.10 -10.21
N GLU A 66 1.70 -15.04 -9.98
CA GLU A 66 1.37 -16.47 -9.84
C GLU A 66 0.50 -16.72 -8.62
N MET A 67 0.93 -16.24 -7.45
CA MET A 67 0.18 -16.40 -6.20
C MET A 67 -1.16 -15.68 -6.24
N LYS A 68 -1.25 -14.51 -6.87
CA LYS A 68 -2.53 -13.80 -7.07
C LYS A 68 -3.50 -14.64 -7.90
N ARG A 69 -3.04 -15.25 -9.00
CA ARG A 69 -3.86 -16.14 -9.83
C ARG A 69 -4.33 -17.39 -9.08
N THR A 70 -3.50 -17.94 -8.19
CA THR A 70 -3.89 -19.08 -7.35
C THR A 70 -4.96 -18.72 -6.32
N LEU A 71 -4.97 -17.48 -5.84
CA LEU A 71 -5.96 -17.00 -4.87
C LEU A 71 -7.29 -16.60 -5.53
N ASP A 72 -7.24 -16.15 -6.80
CA ASP A 72 -8.41 -15.76 -7.59
C ASP A 72 -9.10 -16.94 -8.32
N GLY A 73 -8.52 -18.15 -8.26
CA GLY A 73 -8.99 -19.37 -8.97
C GLY A 73 -9.57 -20.43 -8.04
#